data_AF-A0A7S0C1I1-F1
#
_entry.id   AF-A0A7S0C1I1-F1
#
_cell.length_a   1.000
_cell.length_b   1.000
_cell.length_c   1.000
_cell.angle_alpha   90.00
_cell.angle_beta   90.00
_cell.angle_gamma   90.00
#
_symmetry.space_group_name_H-M   'P 1'
#
loop_
_entity.id
_entity.type
_entity.pdbx_description
1 polymer ?
#
loop_
_entity_poly.entity_id
_entity_poly.type
_entity_poly.pdbx_seq_one_letter_code
_entity_poly.pdbx_strand_id
1 'polypeptide(L)'
;MMRATQYMLHFVVSYLFASYASAFIQIHNGNLYEQKQIKISTFKLFSDLDEEVCAALTIWVCGATACANRRRKLGMDEFATVGALYGRKEQAGAKGLVVEEGSCLGRCKSAPCVAVEHEDYEGHVALEGMSDAEFGDQLFHNVVTEDDCDRVWECVENAIHQLAEMEDDDDDE
;
A
#
# COMPACT_ATOMS: atom_id res chain seq x y z
N MET A 1 72.17 -12.88 14.58
CA MET A 1 71.04 -13.33 15.42
C MET A 1 69.77 -12.78 14.76
N MET A 2 69.03 -13.49 13.90
CA MET A 2 67.94 -14.47 14.20
C MET A 2 67.00 -13.94 15.30
N ARG A 3 65.65 -13.81 15.21
CA ARG A 3 64.52 -14.26 14.33
C ARG A 3 63.33 -13.30 14.63
N ALA A 4 62.54 -12.79 13.67
CA ALA A 4 61.29 -13.32 13.06
C ALA A 4 60.02 -13.36 13.94
N THR A 5 58.98 -12.59 13.54
CA THR A 5 57.48 -12.78 13.57
C THR A 5 56.80 -11.40 13.65
N GLN A 6 55.64 -11.04 13.08
CA GLN A 6 54.67 -11.53 12.08
C GLN A 6 53.58 -10.41 11.98
N TYR A 7 52.63 -10.49 11.02
CA TYR A 7 51.51 -9.56 10.69
C TYR A 7 51.90 -8.45 9.68
N MET A 8 51.71 -8.55 8.34
CA MET A 8 50.49 -8.81 7.52
C MET A 8 49.31 -7.96 8.00
N LEU A 9 48.69 -7.03 7.26
CA LEU A 9 48.61 -6.75 5.83
C LEU A 9 48.10 -5.30 5.65
N HIS A 10 48.71 -4.54 4.73
CA HIS A 10 48.11 -3.35 4.12
C HIS A 10 47.15 -3.80 3.02
N PHE A 11 45.94 -3.24 2.92
CA PHE A 11 45.24 -3.13 1.64
C PHE A 11 44.37 -1.87 1.58
N VAL A 12 44.71 -1.02 0.62
CA VAL A 12 43.98 0.14 0.09
C VAL A 12 42.73 -0.37 -0.64
N VAL A 13 41.66 0.43 -0.76
CA VAL A 13 40.87 0.67 -2.00
C VAL A 13 39.65 1.54 -1.67
N SER A 14 39.70 2.79 -2.15
CA SER A 14 38.57 3.66 -2.46
C SER A 14 37.75 3.09 -3.63
N TYR A 15 36.54 3.60 -3.85
CA TYR A 15 35.74 3.64 -5.10
C TYR A 15 34.39 2.92 -5.09
N LEU A 16 33.36 3.72 -5.43
CA LEU A 16 32.24 3.40 -6.33
C LEU A 16 31.40 2.15 -6.01
N PHE A 17 30.29 2.33 -5.28
CA PHE A 17 29.13 1.45 -5.50
C PHE A 17 28.35 1.95 -6.71
N ALA A 18 28.90 1.64 -7.89
CA ALA A 18 28.15 1.57 -9.13
C ALA A 18 27.19 0.37 -9.08
N SER A 19 26.00 0.59 -9.61
CA SER A 19 25.01 -0.41 -10.03
C SER A 19 25.68 -1.68 -10.54
N TYR A 20 25.37 -2.84 -9.98
CA TYR A 20 25.35 -4.17 -10.62
C TYR A 20 25.04 -5.22 -9.55
N ALA A 21 23.76 -5.55 -9.34
CA ALA A 21 23.40 -6.85 -8.78
C ALA A 21 22.96 -7.75 -9.95
N SER A 22 23.96 -8.30 -10.63
CA SER A 22 23.77 -9.45 -11.54
C SER A 22 23.40 -10.66 -10.70
N ALA A 23 22.19 -11.18 -10.86
CA ALA A 23 21.80 -12.46 -10.29
C ALA A 23 22.56 -13.59 -11.01
N PHE A 24 23.51 -14.22 -10.32
CA PHE A 24 24.20 -15.40 -10.80
C PHE A 24 23.39 -16.64 -10.38
N ILE A 25 22.56 -17.17 -11.28
CA ILE A 25 21.86 -18.43 -11.06
C ILE A 25 22.71 -19.56 -11.65
N GLN A 26 23.33 -20.37 -10.80
CA GLN A 26 23.90 -21.65 -11.19
C GLN A 26 22.78 -22.70 -11.26
N ILE A 27 22.36 -23.07 -12.47
CA ILE A 27 21.43 -24.20 -12.70
C ILE A 27 22.24 -25.41 -13.18
N HIS A 28 22.30 -26.44 -12.34
CA HIS A 28 22.75 -27.77 -12.75
C HIS A 28 21.71 -28.40 -13.69
N ASN A 29 22.23 -28.91 -14.81
CA ASN A 29 21.63 -29.78 -15.82
C ASN A 29 20.17 -30.26 -15.61
N GLY A 30 19.33 -29.92 -16.58
CA GLY A 30 18.31 -30.83 -17.09
C GLY A 30 16.86 -30.53 -16.70
N ASN A 31 16.24 -29.53 -17.34
CA ASN A 31 14.96 -29.72 -18.04
C ASN A 31 14.59 -28.44 -18.80
N LEU A 32 14.19 -28.59 -20.06
CA LEU A 32 13.60 -27.54 -20.88
C LEU A 32 12.23 -27.18 -20.28
N TYR A 33 12.14 -26.01 -19.64
CA TYR A 33 10.86 -25.39 -19.34
C TYR A 33 10.84 -23.97 -19.90
N GLU A 34 9.73 -23.68 -20.55
CA GLU A 34 9.36 -22.47 -21.27
C GLU A 34 9.74 -21.19 -20.50
N GLN A 35 10.56 -20.34 -21.11
CA GLN A 35 10.92 -19.02 -20.57
C GLN A 35 9.68 -18.12 -20.60
N LYS A 36 8.91 -18.12 -19.52
CA LYS A 36 7.91 -17.09 -19.26
C LYS A 36 8.67 -15.81 -18.93
N GLN A 37 8.61 -14.83 -19.84
CA GLN A 37 9.22 -13.52 -19.64
C GLN A 37 8.68 -12.90 -18.36
N ILE A 38 9.53 -12.77 -17.34
CA ILE A 38 9.24 -11.98 -16.15
C ILE A 38 9.40 -10.52 -16.60
N LYS A 39 8.28 -9.86 -16.89
CA LYS A 39 8.25 -8.40 -17.03
C LYS A 39 8.53 -7.82 -15.63
N ILE A 40 9.79 -7.49 -15.38
CA ILE A 40 10.16 -6.67 -14.22
C ILE A 40 9.64 -5.28 -14.54
N SER A 41 8.45 -4.97 -14.00
CA SER A 41 7.85 -3.64 -14.08
C SER A 41 8.81 -2.67 -13.42
N THR A 42 9.21 -1.65 -14.17
CA THR A 42 10.06 -0.57 -13.71
C THR A 42 9.47 0.03 -12.45
N PHE A 43 10.30 0.07 -11.41
CA PHE A 43 10.05 0.69 -10.11
C PHE A 43 9.51 2.13 -10.32
N LYS A 44 8.23 2.40 -10.00
CA LYS A 44 7.67 3.76 -9.87
C LYS A 44 8.49 4.45 -8.77
N LEU A 45 9.32 5.44 -9.12
CA LEU A 45 10.24 6.12 -8.19
C LEU A 45 9.85 7.58 -7.93
N PHE A 46 8.66 7.98 -8.35
CA PHE A 46 8.02 9.22 -7.93
C PHE A 46 6.55 8.88 -7.69
N SER A 47 6.08 9.15 -6.48
CA SER A 47 4.66 9.13 -6.15
C SER A 47 4.07 10.39 -6.75
N ASP A 48 3.31 10.26 -7.84
CA ASP A 48 2.57 11.37 -8.48
C ASP A 48 1.31 11.76 -7.67
N LEU A 49 1.32 11.53 -6.36
CA LEU A 49 0.20 11.82 -5.47
C LEU A 49 0.50 13.10 -4.70
N ASP A 50 -0.46 14.00 -4.71
CA ASP A 50 -0.39 15.26 -3.98
C ASP A 50 -0.33 15.00 -2.47
N GLU A 51 0.67 15.57 -1.79
CA GLU A 51 0.92 15.31 -0.36
C GLU A 51 -0.09 16.03 0.54
N GLU A 52 -0.62 17.18 0.13
CA GLU A 52 -1.63 17.94 0.89
C GLU A 52 -2.97 17.21 0.84
N VAL A 53 -3.41 16.81 -0.35
CA VAL A 53 -4.63 16.00 -0.54
C VAL A 53 -4.51 14.66 0.18
N CYS A 54 -3.34 14.01 0.12
CA CYS A 54 -3.12 12.78 0.88
C CYS A 54 -3.27 13.01 2.39
N ALA A 55 -2.74 14.12 2.92
CA ALA A 55 -2.82 14.43 4.35
C ALA A 55 -4.25 14.71 4.84
N ALA A 56 -5.12 15.22 3.96
CA ALA A 56 -6.53 15.45 4.23
C ALA A 56 -7.34 14.14 4.37
N LEU A 57 -6.83 13.01 3.88
CA LEU A 57 -7.53 11.74 3.83
C LEU A 57 -7.13 10.76 4.95
N THR A 58 -8.13 10.08 5.52
CA THR A 58 -7.94 8.98 6.48
C THR A 58 -8.75 7.75 6.08
N ILE A 59 -8.08 6.60 5.98
CA ILE A 59 -8.72 5.29 5.76
C ILE A 59 -8.97 4.61 7.10
N TRP A 60 -10.24 4.36 7.41
CA TRP A 60 -10.68 3.70 8.62
C TRP A 60 -11.07 2.26 8.37
N VAL A 61 -10.31 1.33 8.96
CA VAL A 61 -10.64 -0.09 8.94
C VAL A 61 -11.43 -0.44 10.18
N CYS A 62 -12.64 -0.99 10.04
CA CYS A 62 -13.44 -1.37 11.19
C CYS A 62 -12.80 -2.52 11.97
N GLY A 63 -12.42 -2.26 13.22
CA GLY A 63 -11.88 -3.23 14.17
C GLY A 63 -12.90 -3.84 15.11
N ALA A 64 -14.16 -3.40 15.03
CA ALA A 64 -15.21 -3.87 15.91
C ALA A 64 -15.40 -5.40 15.86
N THR A 65 -15.92 -5.96 16.95
CA THR A 65 -16.04 -7.41 17.15
C THR A 65 -16.69 -8.15 15.98
N ALA A 66 -17.66 -7.56 15.29
CA ALA A 66 -18.29 -8.17 14.12
C ALA A 66 -17.30 -8.35 12.95
N CYS A 67 -16.52 -7.32 12.62
CA CYS A 67 -15.51 -7.33 11.56
C CYS A 67 -14.34 -8.24 11.91
N ALA A 68 -13.80 -8.12 13.13
CA ALA A 68 -12.73 -8.99 13.62
C ALA A 68 -13.17 -10.47 13.64
N ASN A 69 -14.40 -10.77 14.10
CA ASN A 69 -14.94 -12.13 14.06
C ASN A 69 -15.09 -12.66 12.63
N ARG A 70 -15.50 -11.81 11.69
CA ARG A 70 -15.66 -12.20 10.30
C ARG A 70 -14.31 -12.55 9.67
N ARG A 71 -13.27 -11.71 9.87
CA ARG A 71 -11.89 -11.99 9.44
C ARG A 71 -11.39 -13.32 9.99
N ARG A 72 -11.53 -13.53 11.30
CA ARG A 72 -11.12 -14.80 11.95
C ARG A 72 -11.82 -16.03 11.39
N LYS A 73 -13.13 -15.93 11.09
CA LYS A 73 -13.90 -17.03 10.47
C LYS A 73 -13.42 -17.37 9.06
N LEU A 74 -12.81 -16.41 8.37
CA LEU A 74 -12.21 -16.59 7.06
C LEU A 74 -10.74 -17.03 7.14
N GLY A 75 -10.20 -17.27 8.34
CA GLY A 75 -8.81 -17.66 8.54
C GLY A 75 -7.81 -16.51 8.42
N MET A 76 -8.28 -15.27 8.49
CA MET A 76 -7.44 -14.07 8.40
C MET A 76 -7.03 -13.58 9.79
N ASP A 77 -5.86 -12.94 9.84
CA ASP A 77 -5.44 -12.13 10.99
C ASP A 77 -6.39 -10.93 11.18
N GLU A 78 -6.58 -10.48 12.41
CA GLU A 78 -7.51 -9.40 12.74
C GLU A 78 -7.09 -8.03 12.17
N PHE A 79 -5.77 -7.84 11.97
CA PHE A 79 -5.16 -6.65 11.39
C PHE A 79 -4.80 -6.81 9.90
N ALA A 80 -5.14 -7.93 9.27
CA ALA A 80 -4.76 -8.23 7.89
C ALA A 80 -5.16 -7.10 6.92
N THR A 81 -6.40 -6.60 7.03
CA THR A 81 -6.91 -5.52 6.18
C THR A 81 -6.16 -4.19 6.40
N VAL A 82 -5.84 -3.85 7.66
CA VAL A 82 -5.08 -2.62 7.98
C VAL A 82 -3.68 -2.71 7.37
N GLY A 83 -2.99 -3.85 7.58
CA GLY A 83 -1.66 -4.07 7.02
C GLY A 83 -1.64 -4.06 5.50
N ALA A 84 -2.66 -4.62 4.86
CA ALA A 84 -2.80 -4.65 3.40
C ALA A 84 -2.98 -3.23 2.80
N LEU A 85 -3.81 -2.39 3.42
CA LEU A 85 -4.03 -1.01 2.98
C LEU A 85 -2.84 -0.12 3.30
N TYR A 86 -2.22 -0.29 4.47
CA TYR A 86 -0.97 0.40 4.82
C TYR A 86 0.14 0.06 3.82
N GLY A 87 0.25 -1.21 3.41
CA GLY A 87 1.21 -1.63 2.40
C GLY A 87 1.01 -0.95 1.04
N ARG A 88 -0.25 -0.74 0.61
CA ARG A 88 -0.59 -0.02 -0.63
C ARG A 88 -0.25 1.45 -0.55
N LYS A 89 -0.60 2.11 0.56
CA LYS A 89 -0.19 3.49 0.85
C LYS A 89 1.32 3.67 0.72
N GLU A 90 2.11 2.82 1.39
CA GLU A 90 3.58 2.91 1.35
C GLU A 90 4.15 2.63 -0.05
N GLN A 91 3.57 1.66 -0.78
CA GLN A 91 3.99 1.35 -2.16
C GLN A 91 3.69 2.48 -3.14
N ALA A 92 2.56 3.17 -2.95
CA ALA A 92 2.17 4.31 -3.76
C ALA A 92 2.89 5.61 -3.36
N GLY A 93 3.52 5.64 -2.18
CA GLY A 93 4.20 6.82 -1.64
C GLY A 93 3.23 7.93 -1.21
N ALA A 94 2.00 7.58 -0.85
CA ALA A 94 1.00 8.50 -0.32
C ALA A 94 1.37 8.94 1.10
N LYS A 95 2.27 9.92 1.21
CA LYS A 95 2.69 10.51 2.48
C LYS A 95 1.53 11.32 3.07
N GLY A 96 1.51 11.49 4.39
CA GLY A 96 0.42 12.20 5.07
C GLY A 96 -0.84 11.36 5.29
N LEU A 97 -1.27 10.57 4.29
CA LEU A 97 -2.48 9.75 4.38
C LEU A 97 -2.45 8.78 5.57
N VAL A 98 -3.49 8.76 6.38
CA VAL A 98 -3.56 7.92 7.58
C VAL A 98 -4.33 6.64 7.28
N VAL A 99 -3.82 5.48 7.74
CA VAL A 99 -4.53 4.20 7.68
C VAL A 99 -4.59 3.64 9.09
N GLU A 100 -5.79 3.60 9.68
CA GLU A 100 -5.97 3.23 11.07
C GLU A 100 -7.14 2.27 11.29
N GLU A 101 -7.08 1.56 12.42
CA GLU A 101 -8.19 0.73 12.88
C GLU A 101 -9.12 1.56 13.77
N GLY A 102 -10.42 1.51 13.47
CA GLY A 102 -11.43 2.31 14.12
C GLY A 102 -12.54 1.51 14.80
N SER A 103 -13.49 2.27 15.35
CA SER A 103 -14.70 1.75 15.96
C SER A 103 -15.69 1.18 14.94
N CYS A 104 -16.89 0.79 15.39
CA CYS A 104 -17.88 0.17 14.52
C CYS A 104 -18.46 1.18 13.52
N LEU A 105 -18.34 0.87 12.23
CA LEU A 105 -18.89 1.67 11.12
C LEU A 105 -20.39 1.41 10.85
N GLY A 106 -21.13 0.81 11.80
CA GLY A 106 -22.58 0.58 11.68
C GLY A 106 -23.04 -0.50 10.68
N ARG A 107 -22.14 -1.06 9.84
CA ARG A 107 -22.47 -2.04 8.79
C ARG A 107 -22.05 -3.48 9.10
N CYS A 108 -22.27 -3.94 10.34
CA CYS A 108 -21.89 -5.28 10.80
C CYS A 108 -22.41 -6.46 9.94
N LYS A 109 -23.51 -6.27 9.21
CA LYS A 109 -24.06 -7.30 8.30
C LYS A 109 -23.22 -7.48 7.03
N SER A 110 -22.51 -6.44 6.62
CA SER A 110 -21.66 -6.39 5.43
C SER A 110 -20.16 -6.41 5.79
N ALA A 111 -19.84 -6.80 7.03
CA ALA A 111 -18.49 -6.85 7.54
C ALA A 111 -17.59 -7.83 6.74
N PRO A 112 -16.26 -7.58 6.67
CA PRO A 112 -15.54 -6.43 7.23
C PRO A 112 -15.71 -5.17 6.39
N CYS A 113 -15.74 -4.01 7.07
CA CYS A 113 -15.99 -2.71 6.45
C CYS A 113 -14.77 -1.80 6.53
N VAL A 114 -14.63 -0.92 5.54
CA VAL A 114 -13.64 0.16 5.50
C VAL A 114 -14.35 1.46 5.13
N ALA A 115 -13.99 2.56 5.77
CA ALA A 115 -14.45 3.91 5.43
C ALA A 115 -13.27 4.76 4.98
N VAL A 116 -13.58 5.87 4.32
CA VAL A 116 -12.64 6.95 4.08
C VAL A 116 -13.26 8.22 4.67
N GLU A 117 -12.46 9.00 5.37
CA GLU A 117 -12.80 10.33 5.85
C GLU A 117 -11.91 11.35 5.17
N HIS A 118 -12.44 12.56 5.02
CA HIS A 118 -11.73 13.72 4.52
C HIS A 118 -11.92 14.86 5.53
N GLU A 119 -10.88 15.62 5.84
CA GLU A 119 -10.90 16.58 6.95
C GLU A 119 -11.97 17.68 6.85
N ASP A 120 -12.31 18.10 5.62
CA ASP A 120 -13.36 19.09 5.37
C ASP A 120 -14.80 18.58 5.47
N TYR A 121 -15.02 17.27 5.59
CA TYR A 121 -16.36 16.69 5.60
C TYR A 121 -16.69 16.02 6.95
N GLU A 122 -17.91 16.23 7.42
CA GLU A 122 -18.38 15.53 8.62
C GLU A 122 -18.81 14.10 8.26
N GLY A 123 -18.05 13.12 8.76
CA GLY A 123 -18.32 11.70 8.56
C GLY A 123 -17.56 11.10 7.38
N HIS A 124 -18.05 9.96 6.88
CA HIS A 124 -17.36 9.21 5.84
C HIS A 124 -17.76 9.72 4.45
N VAL A 125 -16.79 9.73 3.54
CA VAL A 125 -17.00 10.14 2.15
C VAL A 125 -17.21 8.92 1.26
N ALA A 126 -18.13 9.05 0.31
CA ALA A 126 -18.27 8.08 -0.77
C ALA A 126 -17.32 8.46 -1.90
N LEU A 127 -16.62 7.46 -2.45
CA LEU A 127 -15.63 7.66 -3.50
C LEU A 127 -16.13 7.07 -4.82
N GLU A 128 -15.66 7.63 -5.93
CA GLU A 128 -15.88 7.05 -7.24
C GLU A 128 -15.24 5.65 -7.32
N GLY A 129 -15.95 4.70 -7.95
CA GLY A 129 -15.54 3.30 -8.05
C GLY A 129 -16.16 2.37 -7.00
N MET A 130 -16.84 2.93 -5.98
CA MET A 130 -17.70 2.16 -5.08
C MET A 130 -18.91 1.58 -5.81
N SER A 131 -19.42 0.43 -5.36
CA SER A 131 -20.73 -0.07 -5.81
C SER A 131 -21.86 0.81 -5.27
N ASP A 132 -23.03 0.81 -5.91
CA ASP A 132 -24.19 1.62 -5.48
C ASP A 132 -24.55 1.45 -3.99
N ALA A 133 -24.43 0.22 -3.48
CA ALA A 133 -24.71 -0.09 -2.09
C ALA A 133 -23.64 0.46 -1.13
N GLU A 134 -22.37 0.44 -1.54
CA GLU A 134 -21.26 1.00 -0.76
C GLU A 134 -21.29 2.53 -0.82
N PHE A 135 -21.57 3.10 -1.98
CA PHE A 135 -21.69 4.54 -2.18
C PHE A 135 -22.83 5.12 -1.32
N GLY A 136 -23.99 4.46 -1.33
CA GLY A 136 -25.14 4.87 -0.51
C GLY A 136 -24.89 4.72 1.00
N ASP A 137 -24.01 3.80 1.41
CA ASP A 137 -23.63 3.58 2.81
C ASP A 137 -22.34 4.33 3.21
N GLN A 138 -21.66 4.99 2.26
CA GLN A 138 -20.34 5.65 2.40
C GLN A 138 -19.24 4.72 2.95
N LEU A 139 -19.34 3.43 2.63
CA LEU A 139 -18.54 2.38 3.26
C LEU A 139 -18.26 1.24 2.27
N PHE A 140 -17.01 0.79 2.22
CA PHE A 140 -16.65 -0.43 1.52
C PHE A 140 -17.13 -1.66 2.30
N HIS A 141 -17.69 -2.62 1.58
CA HIS A 141 -18.27 -3.84 2.14
C HIS A 141 -17.40 -5.07 1.82
N ASN A 142 -17.42 -6.05 2.72
CA ASN A 142 -16.79 -7.36 2.56
C ASN A 142 -15.32 -7.29 2.11
N VAL A 143 -14.52 -6.38 2.67
CA VAL A 143 -13.10 -6.23 2.33
C VAL A 143 -12.29 -7.35 2.99
N VAL A 144 -12.03 -8.43 2.25
CA VAL A 144 -11.44 -9.67 2.79
C VAL A 144 -10.31 -10.25 1.94
N THR A 145 -10.18 -9.86 0.68
CA THR A 145 -9.13 -10.31 -0.22
C THR A 145 -8.17 -9.18 -0.57
N GLU A 146 -7.03 -9.53 -1.20
CA GLU A 146 -6.13 -8.53 -1.78
C GLU A 146 -6.84 -7.72 -2.87
N ASP A 147 -7.63 -8.38 -3.74
CA ASP A 147 -8.42 -7.70 -4.77
C ASP A 147 -9.42 -6.68 -4.17
N ASP A 148 -10.01 -6.99 -3.01
CA ASP A 148 -10.87 -6.03 -2.31
C ASP A 148 -10.07 -4.83 -1.78
N CYS A 149 -8.84 -5.05 -1.31
CA CYS A 149 -7.97 -3.99 -0.82
C CYS A 149 -7.42 -3.14 -1.98
N ASP A 150 -7.14 -3.75 -3.13
CA ASP A 150 -6.79 -3.05 -4.37
C ASP A 150 -7.92 -2.15 -4.81
N ARG A 151 -9.16 -2.66 -4.81
CA ARG A 151 -10.34 -1.85 -5.13
C ARG A 151 -10.53 -0.65 -4.20
N VAL A 152 -10.37 -0.84 -2.89
CA VAL A 152 -10.41 0.28 -1.92
C VAL A 152 -9.35 1.32 -2.27
N TRP A 153 -8.12 0.85 -2.52
CA TRP A 153 -7.00 1.73 -2.82
C TRP A 153 -7.17 2.47 -4.14
N GLU A 154 -7.61 1.81 -5.21
CA GLU A 154 -7.89 2.43 -6.51
C GLU A 154 -8.92 3.56 -6.39
N CYS A 155 -9.96 3.39 -5.56
CA CYS A 155 -10.94 4.45 -5.31
C CYS A 155 -10.31 5.65 -4.57
N VAL A 156 -9.42 5.39 -3.59
CA VAL A 156 -8.70 6.43 -2.85
C VAL A 156 -7.71 7.16 -3.75
N GLU A 157 -6.92 6.43 -4.54
CA GLU A 157 -5.95 6.99 -5.49
C GLU A 157 -6.65 7.86 -6.53
N ASN A 158 -7.78 7.41 -7.07
CA ASN A 158 -8.59 8.20 -7.99
C ASN A 158 -9.13 9.48 -7.32
N ALA A 159 -9.58 9.40 -6.06
CA ALA A 159 -10.05 10.57 -5.31
C ALA A 159 -8.92 11.59 -5.07
N ILE A 160 -7.70 11.13 -4.77
CA ILE A 160 -6.54 12.01 -4.61
C ILE A 160 -6.26 12.77 -5.91
N HIS A 161 -6.27 12.08 -7.06
CA HIS A 161 -6.06 12.73 -8.35
C HIS A 161 -7.13 13.75 -8.68
N GLN A 162 -8.40 13.45 -8.41
CA GLN A 162 -9.50 14.37 -8.68
C GLN A 162 -9.44 15.63 -7.81
N LEU A 163 -9.11 15.47 -6.52
CA LEU A 163 -8.98 16.59 -5.60
C LEU A 163 -7.80 17.49 -5.99
N ALA A 164 -6.65 16.90 -6.35
CA ALA A 164 -5.50 17.65 -6.81
C ALA A 164 -5.79 18.43 -8.11
N GLU A 165 -6.51 17.82 -9.07
CA GLU A 165 -6.91 18.50 -10.30
C GLU A 165 -7.88 19.67 -10.04
N MET A 166 -8.76 19.56 -9.04
CA MET A 166 -9.69 20.64 -8.69
C MET A 166 -9.01 21.81 -7.96
N GLU A 167 -8.00 21.54 -7.13
CA GLU A 167 -7.25 22.60 -6.43
C GLU A 167 -6.42 23.45 -7.40
N ASP A 168 -5.82 22.84 -8.43
CA ASP A 168 -5.04 23.54 -9.45
C ASP A 168 -5.91 24.53 -10.29
N ASP A 169 -7.19 24.23 -10.49
CA ASP A 169 -8.11 25.06 -11.30
C ASP A 169 -8.63 26.30 -10.53
N ASP A 170 -8.66 26.27 -9.19
CA ASP A 170 -9.20 27.35 -8.34
C ASP A 170 -8.21 28.53 -8.13
N ASP A 171 -6.91 28.34 -8.43
CA ASP A 171 -5.85 29.35 -8.25
C ASP A 171 -5.69 30.33 -9.44
N ASP A 172 -6.39 30.08 -10.57
CA ASP A 172 -6.26 30.85 -11.82
C ASP A 172 -7.38 31.92 -12.05
N GLU A 173 -8.28 32.16 -11.09
CA GLU A 173 -9.36 33.20 -11.15
C GLU A 173 -9.09 34.51 -10.37
#